data_AF-A0A959PJ52-F1
#
_entry.id   AF-A0A959PJ52-F1
#
_cell.length_a   1.000
_cell.length_b   1.000
_cell.length_c   1.000
_cell.angle_alpha   90.00
_cell.angle_beta   90.00
_cell.angle_gamma   90.00
#
_symmetry.space_group_name_H-M   'P 1'
#
loop_
_entity.id
_entity.type
_entity.pdbx_description
1 polymer ?
#
loop_
_entity_poly.entity_id
_entity_poly.type
_entity_poly.pdbx_seq_one_letter_code
_entity_poly.pdbx_strand_id
1 'polypeptide(L)'
;MRKLLILFVFAAITLSSCKQATNQNPAGLTIEEMTDILTSQKWRYDVDQVQKGLDEVKSKIPPGQYEIVSKAIQRVQFGTFEFTKDNTIWLDLANGSSPSQGTWVFSPEGDYLVITFSTTKAVPHPIEKFSKDEIYLGANLEAGAIYPKVFIPLSEGSGIITRDTVDTTNTSEQ
;
A
#
# COMPACT_ATOMS: atom_id res chain seq x y z
N MET A 1 61.54 -3.20 -50.80
CA MET A 1 60.18 -3.66 -51.19
C MET A 1 59.64 -4.61 -50.13
N ARG A 2 58.31 -4.60 -49.95
CA ARG A 2 57.45 -5.43 -49.09
C ARG A 2 57.06 -4.85 -47.72
N LYS A 3 55.77 -4.48 -47.69
CA LYS A 3 54.91 -4.06 -46.61
C LYS A 3 54.72 -5.19 -45.60
N LEU A 4 54.60 -4.87 -44.31
CA LEU A 4 53.61 -5.54 -43.46
C LEU A 4 53.08 -4.54 -42.42
N LEU A 5 51.81 -4.19 -42.59
CA LEU A 5 51.00 -3.35 -41.72
C LEU A 5 50.47 -4.27 -40.62
N ILE A 6 50.81 -4.04 -39.36
CA ILE A 6 50.13 -4.68 -38.23
C ILE A 6 49.41 -3.58 -37.45
N LEU A 7 48.10 -3.55 -37.67
CA LEU A 7 47.11 -2.77 -36.95
C LEU A 7 47.02 -3.34 -35.53
N PHE A 8 47.44 -2.59 -34.51
CA PHE A 8 47.03 -2.86 -33.13
C PHE A 8 45.85 -1.95 -32.79
N VAL A 9 44.67 -2.57 -32.74
CA VAL A 9 43.44 -1.96 -32.26
C VAL A 9 43.62 -1.68 -30.77
N PHE A 10 43.68 -0.40 -30.39
CA PHE A 10 43.53 0.02 -29.00
C PHE A 10 42.08 -0.22 -28.59
N ALA A 11 41.84 -1.28 -27.82
CA ALA A 11 40.60 -1.44 -27.09
C ALA A 11 40.60 -0.43 -25.93
N ALA A 12 40.00 0.75 -26.17
CA ALA A 12 39.60 1.65 -25.11
C ALA A 12 38.47 0.97 -24.31
N ILE A 13 38.80 0.42 -23.15
CA ILE A 13 37.81 0.06 -22.14
C ILE A 13 37.38 1.38 -21.49
N THR A 14 36.44 2.07 -22.13
CA THR A 14 35.61 3.04 -21.42
C THR A 14 34.68 2.25 -20.52
N LEU A 15 35.01 2.19 -19.22
CA LEU A 15 34.09 1.75 -18.19
C LEU A 15 32.89 2.72 -18.19
N SER A 16 31.85 2.30 -18.89
CA SER A 16 30.53 2.89 -18.85
C SER A 16 30.01 2.91 -17.42
N SER A 17 29.78 4.12 -16.93
CA SER A 17 28.52 4.58 -16.37
C SER A 17 27.78 3.70 -15.35
N CYS A 18 27.57 4.32 -14.18
CA CYS A 18 26.40 4.25 -13.32
C CYS A 18 26.11 2.96 -12.55
N LYS A 19 26.39 3.04 -11.25
CA LYS A 19 25.36 2.87 -10.21
C LYS A 19 25.72 3.74 -9.02
N GLN A 20 25.40 5.03 -9.13
CA GLN A 20 25.02 5.76 -7.92
C GLN A 20 23.76 5.04 -7.43
N ALA A 21 23.87 4.34 -6.30
CA ALA A 21 22.71 3.92 -5.55
C ALA A 21 22.03 5.20 -5.08
N THR A 22 21.08 5.67 -5.87
CA THR A 22 20.14 6.67 -5.42
C THR A 22 19.39 6.05 -4.24
N ASN A 23 19.62 6.60 -3.05
CA ASN A 23 18.65 6.58 -1.94
C ASN A 23 17.39 7.32 -2.43
N GLN A 24 16.69 6.72 -3.39
CA GLN A 24 15.43 7.22 -3.91
C GLN A 24 14.37 6.25 -3.44
N ASN A 25 13.45 6.78 -2.64
CA ASN A 25 12.15 6.18 -2.38
C ASN A 25 11.63 5.50 -3.66
N PRO A 26 11.13 4.25 -3.59
CA PRO A 26 10.60 3.51 -4.73
C PRO A 26 9.53 4.27 -5.56
N ALA A 27 8.84 5.24 -4.96
CA ALA A 27 7.88 6.08 -5.67
C ALA A 27 8.52 7.23 -6.49
N GLY A 28 9.80 7.56 -6.28
CA GLY A 28 10.44 8.72 -6.90
C GLY A 28 9.90 10.07 -6.40
N LEU A 29 9.16 10.07 -5.29
CA LEU A 29 8.51 11.23 -4.68
C LEU A 29 9.23 11.65 -3.39
N THR A 30 9.19 12.94 -3.09
CA THR A 30 9.57 13.49 -1.78
C THR A 30 8.52 13.13 -0.72
N ILE A 31 8.91 13.20 0.56
CA ILE A 31 7.99 12.99 1.69
C ILE A 31 6.86 14.02 1.67
N GLU A 32 7.14 15.26 1.26
CA GLU A 32 6.12 16.32 1.13
C GLU A 32 5.08 15.95 0.07
N GLU A 33 5.51 15.56 -1.14
CA GLU A 33 4.60 15.12 -2.20
C GLU A 33 3.77 13.90 -1.80
N MET A 34 4.38 12.92 -1.13
CA MET A 34 3.65 11.77 -0.60
C MET A 34 2.63 12.15 0.48
N THR A 35 3.00 13.08 1.37
CA THR A 35 2.09 13.62 2.39
C THR A 35 0.91 14.33 1.76
N ASP A 36 1.16 15.15 0.73
CA ASP A 36 0.09 15.84 0.01
C ASP A 36 -0.84 14.86 -0.70
N ILE A 37 -0.32 13.84 -1.38
CA ILE A 37 -1.14 12.78 -1.97
C ILE A 37 -1.98 12.08 -0.89
N LEU A 38 -1.35 11.62 0.19
CA LEU A 38 -2.00 10.85 1.26
C LEU A 38 -3.13 11.64 1.93
N THR A 39 -2.93 12.94 2.13
CA THR A 39 -3.85 13.82 2.87
C THR A 39 -4.83 14.61 1.98
N SER A 40 -4.68 14.54 0.65
CA SER A 40 -5.56 15.26 -0.29
C SER A 40 -6.97 14.70 -0.42
N GLN A 41 -7.19 13.45 0.00
CA GLN A 41 -8.45 12.74 -0.20
C GLN A 41 -8.65 11.61 0.82
N LYS A 42 -9.85 11.04 0.81
CA LYS A 42 -10.18 9.84 1.58
C LYS A 42 -9.86 8.59 0.80
N TRP A 43 -9.53 7.53 1.52
CA TRP A 43 -9.10 6.25 0.96
C TRP A 43 -9.99 5.11 1.45
N ARG A 44 -10.03 4.03 0.70
CA ARG A 44 -10.61 2.75 1.12
C ARG A 44 -9.66 1.63 0.75
N TYR A 45 -9.80 0.47 1.38
CA TYR A 45 -9.05 -0.70 0.93
C TYR A 45 -9.61 -1.22 -0.40
N ASP A 46 -8.70 -1.59 -1.29
CA ASP A 46 -8.99 -2.55 -2.35
C ASP A 46 -8.98 -3.96 -1.73
N VAL A 47 -10.15 -4.39 -1.24
CA VAL A 47 -10.29 -5.67 -0.51
C VAL A 47 -9.91 -6.86 -1.37
N ASP A 48 -10.17 -6.82 -2.67
CA ASP A 48 -9.88 -7.92 -3.57
C ASP A 48 -8.36 -8.09 -3.74
N GLN A 49 -7.63 -6.98 -3.95
CA GLN A 49 -6.17 -7.01 -4.00
C GLN A 49 -5.55 -7.41 -2.65
N VAL A 50 -6.07 -6.88 -1.54
CA VAL A 50 -5.60 -7.21 -0.18
C VAL A 50 -5.82 -8.70 0.14
N GLN A 51 -7.00 -9.24 -0.19
CA GLN A 51 -7.32 -10.65 0.04
C GLN A 51 -6.48 -11.56 -0.85
N LYS A 52 -6.26 -11.18 -2.12
CA LYS A 52 -5.35 -11.91 -3.01
C LYS A 52 -3.92 -11.98 -2.43
N GLY A 53 -3.40 -10.86 -1.91
CA GLY A 53 -2.10 -10.83 -1.26
C GLY A 53 -2.03 -11.69 0.02
N LEU A 54 -3.12 -11.76 0.79
CA LEU A 54 -3.23 -12.68 1.93
C LEU A 54 -3.23 -14.16 1.48
N ASP A 55 -3.88 -14.48 0.36
CA ASP A 55 -3.95 -15.84 -0.18
C ASP A 55 -2.57 -16.35 -0.62
N GLU A 56 -1.75 -15.48 -1.20
CA GLU A 56 -0.38 -15.79 -1.65
C GLU A 56 0.55 -16.20 -0.50
N VAL A 57 0.30 -15.70 0.71
CA VAL A 57 1.11 -16.02 1.91
C VAL A 57 0.44 -17.02 2.83
N LYS A 58 -0.71 -17.59 2.46
CA LYS A 58 -1.52 -18.46 3.33
C LYS A 58 -0.74 -19.62 3.95
N SER A 59 0.22 -20.18 3.22
CA SER A 59 1.07 -21.28 3.69
C SER A 59 2.16 -20.86 4.68
N LYS A 60 2.42 -19.55 4.80
CA LYS A 60 3.49 -18.97 5.63
C LYS A 60 2.98 -18.38 6.95
N ILE A 61 1.67 -18.24 7.10
CA ILE A 61 1.03 -17.72 8.30
C ILE A 61 0.62 -18.85 9.25
N PRO A 62 0.68 -18.64 10.58
CA PRO A 62 0.27 -19.65 11.54
C PRO A 62 -1.18 -20.13 11.35
N PRO A 63 -1.49 -21.41 11.64
CA PRO A 63 -2.85 -21.94 11.56
C PRO A 63 -3.85 -21.08 12.34
N GLY A 64 -5.01 -20.79 11.74
CA GLY A 64 -6.06 -19.96 12.32
C GLY A 64 -5.86 -18.45 12.18
N GLN A 65 -4.65 -17.96 11.86
CA GLN A 65 -4.46 -16.53 11.62
C GLN A 65 -5.08 -16.09 10.30
N TYR A 66 -5.05 -16.93 9.26
CA TYR A 66 -5.64 -16.61 7.96
C TYR A 66 -7.11 -16.22 8.09
N GLU A 67 -7.92 -17.03 8.80
CA GLU A 67 -9.35 -16.79 8.98
C GLU A 67 -9.62 -15.53 9.80
N ILE A 68 -8.80 -15.26 10.83
CA ILE A 68 -8.91 -14.05 11.65
C ILE A 68 -8.65 -12.81 10.80
N VAL A 69 -7.59 -12.83 10.00
CA VAL A 69 -7.15 -11.70 9.18
C VAL A 69 -8.13 -11.48 8.02
N SER A 70 -8.57 -12.53 7.34
CA SER A 70 -9.57 -12.43 6.26
C SER A 70 -10.88 -11.81 6.78
N LYS A 71 -11.37 -12.24 7.95
CA LYS A 71 -12.53 -11.60 8.59
C LYS A 71 -12.27 -10.14 8.95
N ALA A 72 -11.05 -9.79 9.38
CA ALA A 72 -10.69 -8.41 9.68
C ALA A 72 -10.69 -7.54 8.41
N ILE A 73 -10.16 -8.05 7.29
CA ILE A 73 -10.19 -7.39 5.97
C ILE A 73 -11.65 -7.15 5.52
N GLN A 74 -12.53 -8.14 5.65
CA GLN A 74 -13.95 -7.98 5.29
C GLN A 74 -14.66 -6.92 6.15
N ARG A 75 -14.33 -6.81 7.45
CA ARG A 75 -14.93 -5.78 8.33
C ARG A 75 -14.59 -4.35 7.91
N VAL A 76 -13.46 -4.15 7.25
CA VAL A 76 -13.00 -2.84 6.79
C VAL A 76 -13.30 -2.59 5.31
N GLN A 77 -14.06 -3.47 4.65
CA GLN A 77 -14.38 -3.38 3.22
C GLN A 77 -15.07 -2.06 2.84
N PHE A 78 -15.96 -1.60 3.70
CA PHE A 78 -16.66 -0.31 3.54
C PHE A 78 -16.06 0.76 4.46
N GLY A 79 -14.86 0.51 4.99
CA GLY A 79 -14.15 1.45 5.84
C GLY A 79 -13.57 2.59 5.04
N THR A 80 -13.63 3.80 5.59
CA THR A 80 -13.00 4.99 5.02
C THR A 80 -11.83 5.41 5.89
N PHE A 81 -10.68 5.61 5.25
CA PHE A 81 -9.46 6.10 5.86
C PHE A 81 -9.27 7.58 5.50
N GLU A 82 -9.04 8.41 6.51
CA GLU A 82 -8.73 9.83 6.34
C GLU A 82 -7.40 10.12 7.03
N PHE A 83 -6.40 10.52 6.25
CA PHE A 83 -5.09 10.90 6.74
C PHE A 83 -4.99 12.42 6.80
N THR A 84 -4.47 12.95 7.90
CA THR A 84 -4.33 14.39 8.11
C THR A 84 -2.87 14.78 8.25
N LYS A 85 -2.53 16.04 7.90
CA LYS A 85 -1.14 16.54 7.90
C LYS A 85 -0.48 16.60 9.28
N ASP A 86 -1.24 16.44 10.35
CA ASP A 86 -0.77 16.35 11.74
C ASP A 86 -0.40 14.91 12.16
N ASN A 87 -0.25 14.00 11.20
CA ASN A 87 0.08 12.58 11.40
C ASN A 87 -1.03 11.76 12.07
N THR A 88 -2.28 12.25 12.07
CA THR A 88 -3.45 11.48 12.51
C THR A 88 -4.05 10.70 11.34
N ILE A 89 -4.53 9.49 11.62
CA ILE A 89 -5.38 8.72 10.69
C ILE A 89 -6.70 8.38 11.38
N TRP A 90 -7.81 8.56 10.67
CA TRP A 90 -9.13 8.13 11.09
C TRP A 90 -9.60 6.96 10.23
N LEU A 91 -10.16 5.95 10.89
CA LEU A 91 -10.88 4.85 10.24
C LEU A 91 -12.34 4.91 10.66
N ASP A 92 -13.21 5.31 9.72
CA ASP A 92 -14.65 5.24 9.88
C ASP A 92 -15.17 3.93 9.28
N LEU A 93 -15.90 3.15 10.07
CA LEU A 93 -16.50 1.90 9.61
C LEU A 93 -17.96 2.15 9.29
N ALA A 94 -18.40 1.83 8.06
CA ALA A 94 -19.80 1.96 7.63
C ALA A 94 -20.82 1.07 8.37
N ASN A 95 -20.45 0.51 9.52
CA ASN A 95 -21.29 -0.32 10.39
C ASN A 95 -21.84 0.44 11.61
N GLY A 96 -21.68 1.77 11.66
CA GLY A 96 -22.17 2.61 12.75
C GLY A 96 -21.32 2.58 14.02
N SER A 97 -20.12 1.97 13.97
CA SER A 97 -19.15 2.06 15.06
C SER A 97 -18.53 3.44 15.12
N SER A 98 -18.14 3.89 16.31
CA SER A 98 -17.34 5.11 16.45
C SER A 98 -16.05 5.03 15.62
N PRO A 99 -15.65 6.12 14.94
CA PRO A 99 -14.40 6.15 14.21
C PRO A 99 -13.21 5.79 15.11
N SER A 100 -12.30 4.99 14.57
CA SER A 100 -11.05 4.63 15.24
C SER A 100 -9.97 5.64 14.88
N GLN A 101 -9.28 6.17 15.88
CA GLN A 101 -8.15 7.08 15.70
C GLN A 101 -6.83 6.32 15.76
N GLY A 102 -5.89 6.71 14.91
CA GLY A 102 -4.52 6.21 14.90
C GLY A 102 -3.52 7.29 14.50
N THR A 103 -2.28 6.87 14.28
CA THR A 103 -1.20 7.70 13.74
C THR A 103 -0.58 7.08 12.50
N TRP A 104 0.05 7.90 11.67
CA TRP A 104 0.83 7.45 10.52
C TRP A 104 2.15 8.21 10.41
N VAL A 105 3.18 7.58 9.84
CA VAL A 105 4.49 8.22 9.63
C VAL A 105 5.27 7.54 8.50
N PHE A 106 5.91 8.34 7.64
CA PHE A 106 6.89 7.84 6.67
C PHE A 106 8.25 7.60 7.34
N SER A 107 9.00 6.62 6.87
CA SER A 107 10.43 6.55 7.17
C SER A 107 11.16 7.80 6.66
N PRO A 108 12.31 8.18 7.26
CA PRO A 108 13.12 9.30 6.79
C PRO A 108 13.50 9.22 5.31
N GLU A 109 13.65 8.00 4.80
CA GLU A 109 14.01 7.71 3.41
C GLU A 109 12.78 7.63 2.49
N GLY A 110 11.56 7.61 3.05
CA GLY A 110 10.31 7.54 2.30
C GLY A 110 10.01 6.17 1.69
N ASP A 111 10.71 5.13 2.11
CA ASP A 111 10.56 3.74 1.63
C ASP A 111 9.56 2.90 2.44
N TYR A 112 9.16 3.35 3.63
CA TYR A 112 8.14 2.70 4.46
C TYR A 112 7.06 3.68 4.91
N LEU A 113 5.84 3.18 5.06
CA LEU A 113 4.76 3.83 5.78
C LEU A 113 4.37 2.96 6.99
N VAL A 114 4.38 3.56 8.18
CA VAL A 114 3.92 2.93 9.42
C VAL A 114 2.55 3.50 9.75
N ILE A 115 1.56 2.63 9.96
CA ILE A 115 0.21 3.00 10.42
C ILE A 115 -0.05 2.31 11.74
N THR A 116 -0.51 3.05 12.75
CA THR A 116 -0.73 2.54 14.11
C THR A 116 -2.11 2.95 14.62
N PHE A 117 -2.94 1.97 14.95
CA PHE A 117 -4.16 2.15 15.77
C PHE A 117 -3.90 1.65 17.19
N SER A 118 -4.71 2.09 18.17
CA SER A 118 -4.49 1.90 19.62
C SER A 118 -4.31 0.45 20.08
N THR A 119 -4.76 -0.52 19.28
CA THR A 119 -4.69 -1.97 19.57
C THR A 119 -3.76 -2.74 18.63
N THR A 120 -3.12 -2.05 17.69
CA THR A 120 -2.26 -2.67 16.67
C THR A 120 -0.80 -2.36 16.94
N LYS A 121 0.06 -3.36 16.79
CA LYS A 121 1.51 -3.12 16.76
C LYS A 121 1.83 -2.20 15.59
N ALA A 122 2.69 -1.20 15.81
CA ALA A 122 3.26 -0.42 14.74
C ALA A 122 4.12 -1.34 13.85
N VAL A 123 3.72 -1.49 12.59
CA VAL A 123 4.40 -2.33 11.62
C VAL A 123 4.76 -1.48 10.40
N PRO A 124 6.04 -1.43 10.00
CA PRO A 124 6.44 -0.76 8.78
C PRO A 124 6.00 -1.56 7.55
N HIS A 125 5.32 -0.87 6.63
CA HIS A 125 4.97 -1.43 5.34
C HIS A 125 5.82 -0.79 4.24
N PRO A 126 6.56 -1.58 3.44
CA PRO A 126 7.33 -1.05 2.32
C PRO A 126 6.39 -0.41 1.30
N ILE A 127 6.76 0.74 0.77
CA ILE A 127 6.00 1.42 -0.28
C ILE A 127 6.42 0.79 -1.61
N GLU A 128 5.50 0.14 -2.33
CA GLU A 128 5.80 -0.41 -3.67
C GLU A 128 5.24 0.47 -4.78
N LYS A 129 4.12 1.16 -4.51
CA LYS A 129 3.54 2.16 -5.40
C LYS A 129 2.89 3.26 -4.57
N PHE A 130 3.10 4.51 -4.99
CA PHE A 130 2.52 5.66 -4.31
C PHE A 130 2.07 6.69 -5.33
N SER A 131 0.76 6.91 -5.45
CA SER A 131 0.17 7.84 -6.40
C SER A 131 -1.19 8.31 -5.92
N LYS A 132 -1.73 9.35 -6.56
CA LYS A 132 -3.10 9.83 -6.30
C LYS A 132 -4.19 8.80 -6.60
N ASP A 133 -3.91 7.79 -7.42
CA ASP A 133 -4.90 6.81 -7.88
C ASP A 133 -4.82 5.50 -7.10
N GLU A 134 -3.68 5.22 -6.45
CA GLU A 134 -3.44 4.00 -5.68
C GLU A 134 -2.21 4.18 -4.79
N ILE A 135 -2.31 3.68 -3.55
CA ILE A 135 -1.18 3.46 -2.65
C ILE A 135 -1.09 1.96 -2.39
N TYR A 136 0.01 1.35 -2.83
CA TYR A 136 0.30 -0.06 -2.60
C TYR A 136 1.44 -0.17 -1.58
N LEU A 137 1.11 -0.64 -0.39
CA LEU A 137 2.09 -0.98 0.62
C LEU A 137 2.27 -2.50 0.66
N GLY A 138 3.50 -2.94 0.45
CA GLY A 138 3.85 -4.35 0.40
C GLY A 138 3.71 -5.08 1.74
N ALA A 139 3.81 -6.40 1.66
CA ALA A 139 3.99 -7.25 2.82
C ALA A 139 5.45 -7.21 3.29
N ASN A 140 5.67 -7.26 4.59
CA ASN A 140 6.96 -7.48 5.22
C ASN A 140 6.77 -8.48 6.37
N LEU A 141 6.87 -9.77 6.02
CA LEU A 141 6.65 -10.89 6.95
C LEU A 141 7.58 -10.81 8.16
N GLU A 142 8.82 -10.37 7.99
CA GLU A 142 9.81 -10.24 9.06
C GLU A 142 9.43 -9.15 10.06
N ALA A 143 8.84 -8.04 9.58
CA ALA A 143 8.35 -6.96 10.42
C ALA A 143 6.94 -7.23 11.00
N GLY A 144 6.24 -8.25 10.50
CA GLY A 144 4.87 -8.63 10.89
C GLY A 144 3.77 -8.09 9.96
N ALA A 145 4.12 -7.45 8.85
CA ALA A 145 3.19 -7.05 7.79
C ALA A 145 2.90 -8.26 6.91
N ILE A 146 2.01 -9.12 7.36
CA ILE A 146 1.79 -10.44 6.72
C ILE A 146 1.05 -10.39 5.38
N TYR A 147 0.44 -9.27 4.98
CA TYR A 147 -0.24 -9.09 3.69
C TYR A 147 -0.10 -7.62 3.23
N PRO A 148 -0.24 -7.33 1.92
CA PRO A 148 -0.15 -5.96 1.41
C PRO A 148 -1.36 -5.13 1.86
N LYS A 149 -1.16 -3.82 2.01
CA LYS A 149 -2.23 -2.84 2.22
C LYS A 149 -2.37 -2.01 0.95
N VAL A 150 -3.50 -2.18 0.26
CA VAL A 150 -3.76 -1.49 -1.00
C VAL A 150 -4.89 -0.50 -0.80
N PHE A 151 -4.58 0.78 -0.91
CA PHE A 151 -5.55 1.86 -0.77
C PHE A 151 -5.88 2.45 -2.14
N ILE A 152 -7.17 2.62 -2.39
CA ILE A 152 -7.70 3.32 -3.57
C ILE A 152 -8.52 4.53 -3.11
N PRO A 153 -8.60 5.59 -3.94
CA PRO A 153 -9.38 6.77 -3.63
C PRO A 153 -10.84 6.40 -3.37
N LEU A 154 -11.45 7.05 -2.39
CA LEU A 154 -12.89 7.06 -2.25
C LEU A 154 -13.46 7.95 -3.36
N SER A 155 -13.95 7.36 -4.44
CA SER A 155 -14.55 8.08 -5.56
C SER A 155 -15.71 8.97 -5.10
N GLU A 156 -15.70 10.25 -5.48
CA GLU A 156 -16.88 11.11 -5.31
C GLU A 156 -18.05 10.51 -6.12
N GLY A 157 -19.09 10.04 -5.42
CA GLY A 157 -20.26 9.40 -6.03
C GLY A 157 -20.37 7.89 -5.81
N SER A 158 -19.37 7.21 -5.22
CA SER A 158 -19.63 5.92 -4.59
C SER A 158 -20.40 6.18 -3.30
N GLY A 159 -21.72 6.17 -3.42
CA GLY A 159 -22.62 6.23 -2.26
C GLY A 159 -22.13 5.26 -1.20
N ILE A 160 -22.29 5.65 0.06
CA ILE A 160 -22.12 4.75 1.19
C ILE A 160 -22.98 3.53 0.88
N ILE A 161 -22.38 2.43 0.43
CA ILE A 161 -23.07 1.14 0.42
C ILE A 161 -23.09 0.76 1.89
N THR A 162 -24.11 1.25 2.59
CA THR A 162 -24.44 0.74 3.91
C THR A 162 -24.76 -0.74 3.73
N ARG A 163 -24.35 -1.55 4.71
CA ARG A 163 -24.63 -2.99 4.74
C ARG A 163 -26.12 -3.31 4.50
N ASP A 164 -27.00 -2.39 4.86
CA ASP A 164 -28.45 -2.47 4.69
C ASP A 164 -28.92 -2.44 3.23
N THR A 165 -28.08 -2.01 2.28
CA THR A 165 -28.45 -1.91 0.87
C THR A 165 -28.41 -3.26 0.15
N VAL A 166 -27.80 -4.30 0.74
CA VAL A 166 -27.64 -5.62 0.10
C VAL A 166 -28.85 -6.55 0.33
N ASP A 167 -29.76 -6.22 1.27
CA ASP A 167 -30.85 -7.13 1.68
C ASP A 167 -32.24 -6.83 1.06
N THR A 168 -32.38 -5.94 0.08
CA THR A 168 -33.70 -5.61 -0.50
C THR A 168 -33.94 -6.07 -1.94
N THR A 169 -33.06 -6.86 -2.55
CA THR A 169 -33.30 -7.41 -3.90
C THR A 169 -33.41 -8.92 -3.89
N ASN A 170 -34.44 -9.44 -3.23
CA ASN A 170 -35.13 -10.68 -3.62
C ASN A 170 -36.28 -10.97 -2.64
N THR A 171 -37.47 -10.45 -2.94
CA THR A 171 -38.78 -11.13 -2.76
C THR A 171 -39.84 -10.15 -3.26
N SER A 172 -40.11 -10.15 -4.57
CA SER A 172 -41.33 -9.57 -5.16
C SER A 172 -41.45 -9.96 -6.64
N GLU A 173 -41.52 -11.25 -6.96
CA GLU A 173 -42.16 -11.68 -8.22
C GLU A 173 -42.95 -12.97 -7.97
N GLN A 174 -44.28 -12.77 -7.87
CA GLN A 174 -45.42 -13.64 -8.16
C GLN A 174 -45.56 -15.02 -7.50
#